data_AF-A0A7S0J0B5-F1
#
_entry.id   AF-A0A7S0J0B5-F1
#
_cell.length_a   1.000
_cell.length_b   1.000
_cell.length_c   1.000
_cell.angle_alpha   90.00
_cell.angle_beta   90.00
_cell.angle_gamma   90.00
#
_symmetry.space_group_name_H-M   'P 1'
#
loop_
_entity.id
_entity.type
_entity.pdbx_description
1 polymer ?
#
loop_
_entity_poly.entity_id
_entity_poly.type
_entity_poly.pdbx_seq_one_letter_code
_entity_poly.pdbx_strand_id
1 'polypeptide(L)'
;LTDAEVEHFTRDGYVATARPVLSAAQLEQLRRDVDALLDQEHPHPKIDLLHELHYNEAAGSDQVLFHSLGHWRCAPSFHDLLYLDAVCLPASQLLHGRPVRFWHDQAFVKPGHDGAGVQWHQDYSYWDRTGPMAHLTV
;
A
#
# COMPACT_ATOMS: atom_id res chain seq x y z
N LEU A 1 4.88 18.30 -5.25
CA LEU A 1 3.53 18.81 -4.89
C LEU A 1 3.57 20.32 -5.01
N THR A 2 2.45 20.92 -5.38
CA THR A 2 2.26 22.37 -5.28
C THR A 2 2.15 22.79 -3.82
N ASP A 3 2.39 24.06 -3.51
CA ASP A 3 2.26 24.57 -2.14
C ASP A 3 0.85 24.37 -1.58
N ALA A 4 -0.18 24.53 -2.43
CA ALA A 4 -1.57 24.29 -2.05
C ALA A 4 -1.85 22.81 -1.69
N GLU A 5 -1.25 21.86 -2.40
CA GLU A 5 -1.34 20.43 -2.08
C GLU A 5 -0.65 20.11 -0.74
N VAL A 6 0.50 20.73 -0.46
CA VAL A 6 1.22 20.57 0.83
C VAL A 6 0.43 21.17 1.98
N GLU A 7 -0.17 22.35 1.78
CA GLU A 7 -1.02 22.99 2.79
C GLU A 7 -2.29 22.17 3.05
N HIS A 8 -2.90 21.60 2.02
CA HIS A 8 -4.04 20.70 2.16
C HIS A 8 -3.69 19.46 3.00
N PHE A 9 -2.57 18.80 2.71
CA PHE A 9 -2.08 17.68 3.52
C PHE A 9 -1.85 18.09 4.98
N THR A 10 -1.23 19.25 5.21
CA THR A 10 -0.92 19.74 6.56
C THR A 10 -2.19 20.01 7.38
N ARG A 11 -3.24 20.55 6.74
CA ARG A 11 -4.51 20.89 7.41
C ARG A 11 -5.42 19.68 7.60
N ASP A 12 -5.53 18.82 6.59
CA ASP A 12 -6.58 17.80 6.50
C ASP A 12 -6.03 16.37 6.74
N GLY A 13 -4.71 16.19 6.73
CA GLY A 13 -4.04 14.91 7.00
C GLY A 13 -3.95 13.95 5.82
N TYR A 14 -4.43 14.34 4.64
CA TYR A 14 -4.34 13.59 3.39
C TYR A 14 -4.24 14.54 2.20
N VAL A 15 -3.80 14.05 1.04
CA VAL A 15 -3.87 14.79 -0.22
C VAL A 15 -3.99 13.84 -1.41
N ALA A 16 -4.90 14.13 -2.33
CA ALA A 16 -4.98 13.47 -3.63
C ALA A 16 -4.37 14.39 -4.68
N THR A 17 -3.60 13.82 -5.62
CA THR A 17 -2.98 14.59 -6.71
C THR A 17 -3.53 14.15 -8.05
N ALA A 18 -3.64 15.07 -9.01
CA ALA A 18 -4.04 14.74 -10.38
C ALA A 18 -2.90 14.12 -11.21
N ARG A 19 -1.69 14.04 -10.65
CA ARG A 19 -0.50 13.51 -11.34
C ARG A 19 -0.54 11.99 -11.30
N PRO A 20 -0.45 11.28 -12.44
CA PRO A 20 -0.39 9.83 -12.44
C PRO A 20 0.88 9.35 -11.73
N VAL A 21 0.74 8.43 -10.79
CA VAL A 21 1.88 7.77 -10.15
C VAL A 21 2.38 6.60 -11.01
N LEU A 22 1.46 5.90 -11.67
CA LEU A 22 1.72 4.71 -12.46
C LEU A 22 1.28 4.91 -13.90
N SER A 23 2.06 4.37 -14.83
CA SER A 23 1.61 4.14 -16.20
C SER A 23 0.61 2.99 -16.26
N ALA A 24 -0.17 2.92 -17.34
CA ALA A 24 -1.09 1.81 -17.57
C ALA A 24 -0.37 0.45 -17.59
N ALA A 25 0.83 0.38 -18.18
CA ALA A 25 1.62 -0.86 -18.22
C ALA A 25 2.10 -1.31 -16.83
N GLN A 26 2.53 -0.37 -15.98
CA GLN A 26 2.91 -0.67 -14.59
C GLN A 26 1.71 -1.15 -13.78
N LEU A 27 0.55 -0.48 -13.93
CA LEU A 27 -0.68 -0.88 -13.27
C LEU A 27 -1.10 -2.30 -13.67
N GLU A 28 -1.11 -2.62 -14.97
CA GLU A 28 -1.47 -3.96 -15.44
C GLU A 28 -0.47 -5.02 -14.97
N GLN A 29 0.81 -4.69 -14.82
CA GLN A 29 1.79 -5.61 -14.24
C GLN A 29 1.52 -5.87 -12.76
N LEU A 30 1.26 -4.81 -11.96
CA LEU A 30 0.92 -4.97 -10.54
C LEU A 30 -0.33 -5.81 -10.35
N ARG A 31 -1.36 -5.65 -11.19
CA ARG A 31 -2.57 -6.47 -11.15
C ARG A 31 -2.27 -7.94 -11.36
N ARG A 32 -1.47 -8.28 -12.38
CA ARG A 32 -1.02 -9.66 -12.61
C ARG A 32 -0.27 -10.24 -11.41
N ASP A 33 0.59 -9.44 -10.78
CA ASP A 33 1.37 -9.89 -9.63
C ASP A 33 0.51 -10.07 -8.37
N VAL A 34 -0.53 -9.25 -8.17
CA VAL A 34 -1.57 -9.50 -7.13
C VAL A 34 -2.33 -10.79 -7.45
N ASP A 35 -2.80 -10.96 -8.69
CA ASP A 35 -3.58 -12.13 -9.09
C ASP A 35 -2.78 -13.43 -8.87
N ALA A 36 -1.47 -13.43 -9.14
CA ALA A 36 -0.59 -14.56 -8.88
C ALA A 36 -0.44 -14.88 -7.38
N LEU A 37 -0.58 -13.90 -6.49
CA LEU A 37 -0.56 -14.12 -5.03
C LEU A 37 -1.91 -14.59 -4.49
N LEU A 38 -3.00 -14.26 -5.18
CA LEU A 38 -4.35 -14.74 -4.87
C LEU A 38 -4.57 -16.20 -5.26
N ASP A 39 -3.81 -16.73 -6.22
CA ASP A 39 -3.93 -18.10 -6.71
C ASP A 39 -3.52 -19.12 -5.62
N GLN A 40 -4.50 -19.87 -5.12
CA GLN A 40 -4.31 -20.95 -4.15
C GLN A 40 -4.05 -22.31 -4.81
N GLU A 41 -4.40 -22.49 -6.08
CA GLU A 41 -4.18 -23.73 -6.84
C GLU A 41 -2.74 -23.81 -7.35
N HIS A 42 -2.18 -22.67 -7.76
CA HIS A 42 -0.79 -22.55 -8.22
C HIS A 42 -0.07 -21.43 -7.44
N PRO A 43 0.29 -21.65 -6.17
CA PRO A 43 0.85 -20.61 -5.32
C PRO A 43 2.13 -19.99 -5.90
N HIS A 44 2.24 -18.67 -5.75
CA HIS A 44 3.44 -17.94 -6.16
C HIS A 44 4.70 -18.55 -5.50
N PRO A 45 5.81 -18.77 -6.24
CA PRO A 45 6.99 -19.48 -5.72
C PRO A 45 7.72 -18.75 -4.57
N LYS A 46 7.37 -17.49 -4.32
CA LYS A 46 7.90 -16.68 -3.22
C LYS A 46 6.84 -16.31 -2.19
N ILE A 47 5.73 -17.02 -2.13
CA ILE A 47 4.63 -16.73 -1.18
C ILE A 47 5.13 -16.73 0.28
N ASP A 48 6.09 -17.59 0.60
CA ASP A 48 6.74 -17.68 1.92
C ASP A 48 7.58 -16.44 2.31
N LEU A 49 7.77 -15.48 1.39
CA LEU A 49 8.43 -14.21 1.69
C LEU A 49 7.46 -13.12 2.16
N LEU A 50 6.15 -13.35 2.09
CA LEU A 50 5.17 -12.47 2.71
C LEU A 50 5.37 -12.45 4.23
N HIS A 51 5.18 -11.29 4.83
CA HIS A 51 5.19 -11.14 6.29
C HIS A 51 3.86 -11.60 6.90
N GLU A 52 2.78 -11.47 6.13
CA GLU A 52 1.43 -11.81 6.52
C GLU A 52 0.63 -12.21 5.28
N LEU A 53 -0.26 -13.19 5.42
CA LEU A 53 -1.14 -13.67 4.35
C LEU A 53 -2.44 -14.19 4.94
N HIS A 54 -3.53 -13.50 4.61
CA HIS A 54 -4.90 -13.87 4.93
C HIS A 54 -5.70 -13.89 3.63
N TYR A 55 -6.00 -15.10 3.13
CA TYR A 55 -6.85 -15.25 1.95
C TYR A 55 -8.28 -14.71 2.17
N ASN A 56 -8.77 -14.72 3.41
CA ASN A 56 -9.94 -13.98 3.84
C ASN A 56 -9.80 -13.53 5.30
N GLU A 57 -9.44 -12.27 5.53
CA GLU A 57 -9.37 -11.64 6.85
C GLU A 57 -10.76 -11.42 7.46
N ALA A 58 -11.81 -11.33 6.62
CA ALA A 58 -13.19 -11.23 7.05
C ALA A 58 -13.85 -12.61 7.31
N ALA A 59 -13.05 -13.65 7.54
CA ALA A 59 -13.54 -15.00 7.81
C ALA A 59 -14.53 -15.02 8.99
N GLY A 60 -15.70 -15.63 8.78
CA GLY A 60 -16.80 -15.63 9.75
C GLY A 60 -17.87 -14.56 9.47
N SER A 61 -17.69 -13.75 8.43
CA SER A 61 -18.75 -12.91 7.84
C SER A 61 -19.19 -13.47 6.46
N ASP A 62 -20.21 -12.86 5.88
CA ASP A 62 -20.62 -13.04 4.48
C ASP A 62 -19.75 -12.21 3.49
N GLN A 63 -18.72 -11.53 3.99
CA GLN A 63 -17.84 -10.66 3.20
C GLN A 63 -16.46 -11.29 2.99
N VAL A 64 -15.74 -10.74 2.01
CA VAL A 64 -14.38 -11.18 1.63
C VAL A 64 -13.40 -10.02 1.70
N LEU A 65 -12.26 -10.27 2.34
CA LEU A 65 -11.12 -9.37 2.34
C LEU A 65 -9.83 -10.17 2.24
N PHE A 66 -9.20 -10.18 1.07
CA PHE A 66 -7.82 -10.64 1.00
C PHE A 66 -6.91 -9.58 1.60
N HIS A 67 -5.98 -10.01 2.45
CA HIS A 67 -5.01 -9.14 3.09
C HIS A 67 -3.63 -9.82 3.14
N SER A 68 -2.59 -9.09 2.75
CA SER A 68 -1.20 -9.54 2.86
C SER A 68 -0.22 -8.39 3.02
N LEU A 69 0.98 -8.72 3.48
CA LEU A 69 2.11 -7.79 3.66
C LEU A 69 3.40 -8.39 3.08
N GLY A 70 4.26 -7.59 2.45
CA GLY A 70 5.61 -7.99 2.02
C GLY A 70 5.80 -8.29 0.52
N HIS A 71 4.95 -7.73 -0.34
CA HIS A 71 4.90 -7.98 -1.78
C HIS A 71 6.17 -7.59 -2.52
N TRP A 72 6.87 -6.56 -2.06
CA TRP A 72 8.16 -6.10 -2.59
C TRP A 72 9.23 -7.20 -2.62
N ARG A 73 9.09 -8.24 -1.79
CA ARG A 73 9.99 -9.41 -1.78
C ARG A 73 9.58 -10.47 -2.81
N CYS A 74 8.30 -10.48 -3.19
CA CYS A 74 7.70 -11.48 -4.04
C CYS A 74 7.82 -11.11 -5.52
N ALA A 75 7.49 -9.88 -5.91
CA ALA A 75 7.50 -9.47 -7.32
C ALA A 75 8.33 -8.20 -7.57
N PRO A 76 9.09 -8.12 -8.70
CA PRO A 76 9.85 -6.93 -9.07
C PRO A 76 8.99 -5.67 -9.22
N SER A 77 7.75 -5.79 -9.68
CA SER A 77 6.85 -4.63 -9.84
C SER A 77 6.59 -3.91 -8.51
N PHE A 78 6.34 -4.67 -7.43
CA PHE A 78 6.18 -4.12 -6.08
C PHE A 78 7.49 -3.59 -5.49
N HIS A 79 8.60 -4.26 -5.77
CA HIS A 79 9.92 -3.77 -5.37
C HIS A 79 10.19 -2.39 -5.98
N ASP A 80 9.94 -2.24 -7.28
CA ASP A 80 10.30 -1.03 -8.02
C ASP A 80 9.40 0.17 -7.63
N LEU A 81 8.17 -0.07 -7.17
CA LEU A 81 7.30 0.97 -6.59
C LEU A 81 8.00 1.76 -5.48
N LEU A 82 8.83 1.08 -4.67
CA LEU A 82 9.50 1.66 -3.51
C LEU A 82 10.54 2.72 -3.90
N TYR A 83 10.91 2.79 -5.17
CA TYR A 83 11.95 3.67 -5.69
C TYR A 83 11.43 4.66 -6.73
N LEU A 84 10.12 4.73 -6.97
CA LEU A 84 9.55 5.69 -7.91
C LEU A 84 9.68 7.11 -7.37
N ASP A 85 10.25 8.02 -8.17
CA ASP A 85 10.29 9.46 -7.85
C ASP A 85 8.90 10.04 -7.63
N ALA A 86 7.90 9.52 -8.36
CA ALA A 86 6.50 9.90 -8.21
C ALA A 86 5.91 9.55 -6.83
N VAL A 87 6.56 8.65 -6.06
CA VAL A 87 6.22 8.26 -4.70
C VAL A 87 7.18 8.93 -3.70
N CYS A 88 8.48 8.73 -3.88
CA CYS A 88 9.51 9.14 -2.92
C CYS A 88 9.61 10.66 -2.76
N LEU A 89 9.56 11.43 -3.85
CA LEU A 89 9.73 12.88 -3.78
C LEU A 89 8.54 13.58 -3.12
N PRO A 90 7.26 13.28 -3.47
CA PRO A 90 6.11 13.78 -2.71
C PRO A 90 6.13 13.36 -1.24
N ALA A 91 6.46 12.11 -0.94
CA ALA A 91 6.53 11.64 0.45
C ALA A 91 7.57 12.41 1.26
N SER A 92 8.78 12.60 0.71
CA SER A 92 9.81 13.43 1.32
C SER A 92 9.35 14.87 1.52
N GLN A 93 8.70 15.49 0.52
CA GLN A 93 8.18 16.84 0.61
C GLN A 93 7.14 16.99 1.74
N LEU A 94 6.18 16.06 1.84
CA LEU A 94 5.15 16.05 2.90
C LEU A 94 5.75 15.83 4.29
N LEU A 95 6.89 15.13 4.37
CA LEU A 95 7.62 14.88 5.62
C LEU A 95 8.75 15.91 5.87
N HIS A 96 8.54 17.16 5.42
CA HIS A 96 9.44 18.31 5.62
C HIS A 96 10.81 18.17 4.95
N GLY A 97 10.87 17.56 3.78
CA GLY A 97 12.09 17.37 2.99
C GLY A 97 13.06 16.37 3.60
N ARG A 98 12.62 15.54 4.55
CA ARG A 98 13.45 14.50 5.15
C ARG A 98 13.58 13.29 4.23
N PRO A 99 14.68 12.53 4.32
CA PRO A 99 14.76 11.22 3.68
C PRO A 99 13.64 10.32 4.19
N VAL A 100 13.00 9.60 3.28
CA VAL A 100 11.98 8.59 3.62
C VAL A 100 12.58 7.20 3.56
N ARG A 101 12.08 6.31 4.41
CA ARG A 101 12.47 4.92 4.43
C ARG A 101 11.21 4.07 4.33
N PHE A 102 11.25 3.09 3.43
CA PHE A 102 10.21 2.08 3.34
C PHE A 102 10.11 1.26 4.63
N TRP A 103 8.88 1.06 5.11
CA TRP A 103 8.57 0.29 6.30
C TRP A 103 7.96 -1.08 5.96
N HIS A 104 6.78 -1.08 5.34
CA HIS A 104 6.18 -2.25 4.70
C HIS A 104 5.23 -1.82 3.57
N ASP A 105 4.80 -2.78 2.76
CA ASP A 105 3.68 -2.64 1.83
C ASP A 105 2.50 -3.47 2.35
N GLN A 106 1.31 -3.23 1.79
CA GLN A 106 0.09 -3.94 2.14
C GLN A 106 -0.79 -4.03 0.90
N ALA A 107 -1.47 -5.16 0.73
CA ALA A 107 -2.50 -5.32 -0.28
C ALA A 107 -3.82 -5.65 0.38
N PHE A 108 -4.87 -4.97 -0.08
CA PHE A 108 -6.26 -5.33 0.19
C PHE A 108 -6.94 -5.61 -1.13
N VAL A 109 -7.50 -6.81 -1.29
CA VAL A 109 -8.35 -7.12 -2.44
C VAL A 109 -9.77 -7.37 -1.95
N LYS A 110 -10.67 -6.55 -2.47
CA LYS A 110 -12.09 -6.53 -2.10
C LYS A 110 -12.91 -6.87 -3.34
N PRO A 111 -13.54 -8.06 -3.39
CA PRO A 111 -14.41 -8.41 -4.50
C PRO A 111 -15.57 -7.41 -4.65
N GLY A 112 -16.07 -7.27 -5.88
CA GLY A 112 -17.26 -6.48 -6.14
C GLY A 112 -18.45 -7.03 -5.36
N HIS A 113 -19.29 -6.13 -4.84
CA HIS A 113 -20.48 -6.41 -4.03
C HIS A 113 -20.24 -7.02 -2.64
N ASP A 114 -19.29 -7.96 -2.50
CA ASP A 114 -19.09 -8.74 -1.27
C ASP A 114 -17.81 -8.36 -0.51
N GLY A 115 -17.11 -7.31 -0.94
CA GLY A 115 -15.88 -6.83 -0.31
C GLY A 115 -16.10 -6.24 1.09
N ALA A 116 -15.33 -6.69 2.07
CA ALA A 116 -15.47 -6.20 3.44
C ALA A 116 -14.96 -4.76 3.61
N GLY A 117 -15.62 -4.01 4.51
CA GLY A 117 -15.16 -2.70 4.94
C GLY A 117 -13.89 -2.81 5.79
N VAL A 118 -12.95 -1.87 5.63
CA VAL A 118 -11.87 -1.69 6.61
C VAL A 118 -12.37 -0.68 7.62
N GLN A 119 -12.37 -1.04 8.90
CA GLN A 119 -12.95 -0.22 9.97
C GLN A 119 -12.15 1.06 10.18
N TRP A 120 -12.78 2.09 10.74
CA TRP A 120 -12.13 3.36 11.03
C TRP A 120 -10.94 3.18 11.98
N HIS A 121 -9.77 3.67 11.60
CA HIS A 121 -8.55 3.63 12.40
C HIS A 121 -7.55 4.71 11.97
N GLN A 122 -6.43 4.80 12.69
CA GLN A 122 -5.26 5.57 12.30
C GLN A 122 -4.06 4.63 12.25
N ASP A 123 -3.30 4.61 11.16
CA ASP A 123 -2.16 3.68 11.00
C ASP A 123 -1.15 3.74 12.15
N TYR A 124 -0.92 4.93 12.71
CA TYR A 124 0.02 5.10 13.82
C TYR A 124 -0.37 4.33 15.10
N SER A 125 -1.65 3.96 15.28
CA SER A 125 -2.05 3.11 16.42
C SER A 125 -1.51 1.69 16.31
N TYR A 126 -1.13 1.24 15.11
CA TYR A 126 -0.52 -0.07 14.87
C TYR A 126 1.02 0.02 14.73
N TRP A 127 1.51 1.15 14.22
CA TRP A 127 2.92 1.39 13.87
C TRP A 127 3.60 2.44 14.77
N ASP A 128 3.49 2.27 16.08
CA ASP A 128 4.01 3.18 17.12
C ASP A 128 5.51 3.02 17.43
N ARG A 129 6.22 2.17 16.66
CA ARG A 129 7.62 1.77 16.92
C ARG A 129 8.66 2.85 16.59
N THR A 130 8.26 3.95 15.97
CA THR A 130 9.15 5.11 15.73
C THR A 130 8.54 6.40 16.27
N GLY A 131 9.41 7.31 16.70
CA GLY A 131 9.04 8.59 17.27
C GLY A 131 10.10 9.66 16.99
N PRO A 132 9.70 10.94 16.82
CA PRO A 132 8.32 11.44 16.77
C PRO A 132 7.55 10.95 15.51
N MET A 133 6.22 10.99 15.53
CA MET A 133 5.37 10.54 14.42
C MET A 133 5.78 11.24 13.11
N ALA A 134 6.23 10.44 12.15
CA ALA A 134 6.70 10.89 10.84
C ALA A 134 6.44 9.82 9.78
N HIS A 135 5.29 9.15 9.88
CA HIS A 135 4.85 8.11 8.96
C HIS A 135 3.90 8.69 7.92
N LEU A 136 3.91 8.10 6.73
CA LEU A 136 3.00 8.40 5.63
C LEU A 136 2.66 7.09 4.92
N THR A 137 1.40 6.93 4.55
CA THR A 137 0.92 5.90 3.64
C THR A 137 0.67 6.55 2.28
N VAL A 138 1.15 5.94 1.20
CA VAL A 138 1.02 6.44 -0.18
C VAL A 138 0.11 5.51 -0.97
#